data_AF-A0A8S1BRR7-F1
#
_entry.id   AF-A0A8S1BRR7-F1
#
_cell.length_a   1.000
_cell.length_b   1.000
_cell.length_c   1.000
_cell.angle_alpha   90.00
_cell.angle_beta   90.00
_cell.angle_gamma   90.00
#
_symmetry.space_group_name_H-M   'P 1'
#
loop_
_entity.id
_entity.type
_entity.pdbx_description
1 polymer ?
#
loop_
_entity_poly.entity_id
_entity_poly.type
_entity_poly.pdbx_seq_one_letter_code
_entity_poly.pdbx_strand_id
1 'polypeptide(L)'
;MTRCQSDTEGDISKVLVKSLAEAHANTNPKLEYIHEMFRKPQDVSKLLYYNSMSYEEMWMDCADKLTTMIQNIIEFAKLIPGFMKLSQDDQILLLKSGSFELAIVRLSRLIDVNRDHVLYGDVVLPIRECVHARDPRDAALVAAIFDAAKTIARLKLTETELALYQSLVLLWPERHGVRGNPEIQCLFNMSMAAMRLEIEANHAPLKGDVTVLQTLVNNIPAFRELSLMHLEALHRFKMAHQSHVFPALYKELFSLDSVLDYTHG
;
A
#
# COMPACT_ATOMS: atom_id res chain seq x y z
N MET A 1 -3.30 19.20 37.08
CA MET A 1 -4.13 18.71 35.96
C MET A 1 -3.31 18.11 34.82
N THR A 2 -2.01 18.45 34.68
CA THR A 2 -1.13 18.02 33.60
C THR A 2 -0.72 16.53 33.59
N ARG A 3 -0.60 15.88 34.75
CA ARG A 3 -0.12 14.49 34.85
C ARG A 3 -1.17 13.43 34.47
N CYS A 4 -2.44 13.64 34.81
CA CYS A 4 -3.50 12.71 34.42
C CYS A 4 -3.83 12.77 32.92
N GLN A 5 -3.68 13.95 32.28
CA GLN A 5 -3.89 14.12 30.83
C GLN A 5 -2.78 13.43 30.01
N SER A 6 -1.51 13.52 30.45
CA SER A 6 -0.39 12.85 29.78
C SER A 6 -0.48 11.32 29.88
N ASP A 7 -0.98 10.79 31.00
CA ASP A 7 -1.13 9.35 31.19
C ASP A 7 -2.26 8.80 30.29
N THR A 8 -3.38 9.52 30.15
CA THR A 8 -4.47 9.13 29.24
C THR A 8 -4.09 9.21 27.76
N GLU A 9 -3.32 10.21 27.34
CA GLU A 9 -2.83 10.32 25.96
C GLU A 9 -1.83 9.20 25.63
N GLY A 10 -0.96 8.86 26.59
CA GLY A 10 -0.03 7.73 26.46
C GLY A 10 -0.73 6.38 26.31
N ASP A 11 -1.81 6.15 27.05
CA ASP A 11 -2.58 4.91 26.97
C ASP A 11 -3.39 4.81 25.66
N ILE A 12 -3.96 5.92 25.18
CA ILE A 12 -4.64 5.96 23.87
C ILE A 12 -3.67 5.63 22.74
N SER A 13 -2.46 6.20 22.77
CA SER A 13 -1.42 5.91 21.78
C SER A 13 -1.03 4.43 21.77
N LYS A 14 -0.83 3.82 22.94
CA LYS A 14 -0.52 2.38 23.03
C LYS A 14 -1.63 1.49 22.48
N VAL A 15 -2.89 1.82 22.78
CA VAL A 15 -4.05 1.09 22.25
C VAL A 15 -4.10 1.20 20.73
N LEU A 16 -3.89 2.40 20.18
CA LEU A 16 -3.84 2.63 18.74
C LEU A 16 -2.76 1.78 18.06
N VAL A 17 -1.52 1.85 18.56
CA VAL A 17 -0.37 1.11 18.04
C VAL A 17 -0.65 -0.40 18.05
N LYS A 18 -1.15 -0.92 19.18
CA LYS A 18 -1.48 -2.34 19.32
C LYS A 18 -2.58 -2.75 18.33
N SER A 19 -3.66 -2.00 18.24
CA SER A 19 -4.76 -2.29 17.32
C SER A 19 -4.31 -2.29 15.86
N LEU A 20 -3.48 -1.32 15.46
CA LEU A 20 -2.93 -1.26 14.10
C LEU A 20 -1.97 -2.41 13.81
N ALA A 21 -1.09 -2.76 14.74
CA ALA A 21 -0.18 -3.89 14.59
C ALA A 21 -0.94 -5.22 14.45
N GLU A 22 -1.99 -5.44 15.26
CA GLU A 22 -2.86 -6.61 15.17
C GLU A 22 -3.64 -6.63 13.84
N ALA A 23 -4.21 -5.49 13.42
CA ALA A 23 -4.89 -5.35 12.14
C ALA A 23 -3.97 -5.68 10.97
N HIS A 24 -2.74 -5.16 10.99
CA HIS A 24 -1.72 -5.46 9.99
C HIS A 24 -1.40 -6.96 9.96
N ALA A 25 -1.14 -7.57 11.12
CA ALA A 25 -0.78 -8.97 11.24
C ALA A 25 -1.91 -9.94 10.85
N ASN A 26 -3.18 -9.52 10.98
CA ASN A 26 -4.35 -10.33 10.62
C ASN A 26 -4.75 -10.21 9.15
N THR A 27 -4.27 -9.18 8.46
CA THR A 27 -4.65 -8.88 7.07
C THR A 27 -3.47 -8.96 6.10
N ASN A 28 -2.34 -9.51 6.55
CA ASN A 28 -1.15 -9.72 5.73
C ASN A 28 -0.56 -11.11 5.99
N PRO A 29 0.15 -11.70 5.01
CA PRO A 29 0.97 -12.88 5.24
C PRO A 29 2.00 -12.60 6.35
N LYS A 30 2.21 -13.60 7.21
CA LYS A 30 3.19 -13.53 8.31
C LYS A 30 4.60 -13.31 7.76
N LEU A 31 5.41 -12.51 8.45
CA LEU A 31 6.76 -12.18 8.01
C LEU A 31 7.66 -13.43 7.95
N GLU A 32 7.45 -14.38 8.87
CA GLU A 32 8.15 -15.66 8.91
C GLU A 32 7.90 -16.46 7.63
N TYR A 33 6.64 -16.51 7.18
CA TYR A 33 6.28 -17.17 5.92
C TYR A 33 6.99 -16.50 4.74
N ILE A 34 6.98 -15.16 4.67
CA ILE A 34 7.67 -14.42 3.59
C ILE A 34 9.17 -14.76 3.57
N HIS A 35 9.83 -14.71 4.74
CA HIS A 35 11.26 -15.05 4.84
C HIS A 35 11.55 -16.50 4.45
N GLU A 36 10.67 -17.44 4.80
CA GLU A 36 10.79 -18.84 4.38
C GLU A 36 10.71 -18.98 2.85
N MET A 37 9.75 -18.28 2.21
CA MET A 37 9.59 -18.29 0.75
C MET A 37 10.84 -17.80 0.01
N PHE A 38 11.55 -16.79 0.54
CA PHE A 38 12.79 -16.28 -0.05
C PHE A 38 14.01 -17.20 0.16
N ARG A 39 13.99 -18.04 1.19
CA ARG A 39 15.10 -18.96 1.52
C ARG A 39 14.98 -20.30 0.81
N LYS A 40 13.77 -20.81 0.62
CA LYS A 40 13.56 -22.13 0.04
C LYS A 40 13.90 -22.16 -1.46
N PRO A 41 14.30 -23.32 -2.01
CA PRO A 41 14.42 -23.50 -3.45
C PRO A 41 13.10 -23.18 -4.15
N GLN A 42 13.17 -22.47 -5.27
CA GLN A 42 11.97 -22.11 -6.03
C GLN A 42 11.52 -23.26 -6.92
N ASP A 43 10.20 -23.41 -7.06
CA ASP A 43 9.60 -24.39 -7.96
C ASP A 43 9.80 -23.94 -9.42
N VAL A 44 10.67 -24.66 -10.14
CA VAL A 44 11.02 -24.36 -11.53
C VAL A 44 9.78 -24.39 -12.44
N SER A 45 8.80 -25.24 -12.17
CA SER A 45 7.58 -25.32 -12.98
C SER A 45 6.76 -24.03 -12.86
N LYS A 46 6.70 -23.45 -11.65
CA LYS A 46 6.04 -22.16 -11.42
C LYS A 46 6.79 -21.01 -12.06
N LEU A 47 8.12 -20.99 -11.95
CA LEU A 47 8.94 -19.98 -12.62
C LEU A 47 8.71 -19.99 -14.14
N LEU A 48 8.72 -21.17 -14.76
CA LEU A 48 8.45 -21.33 -16.18
C LEU A 48 7.02 -20.94 -16.54
N TYR A 49 6.04 -21.30 -15.71
CA TYR A 49 4.65 -20.89 -15.88
C TYR A 49 4.54 -19.35 -15.98
N TYR A 50 5.03 -18.61 -14.97
CA TYR A 50 4.95 -17.16 -14.98
C TYR A 50 5.72 -16.52 -16.13
N ASN A 51 6.93 -17.01 -16.44
CA ASN A 51 7.72 -16.51 -17.57
C ASN A 51 7.09 -16.80 -18.94
N SER A 52 6.19 -17.79 -19.03
CA SER A 52 5.49 -18.12 -20.27
C SER A 52 4.18 -17.35 -20.48
N MET A 53 3.68 -16.65 -19.45
CA MET A 53 2.43 -15.93 -19.52
C MET A 53 2.50 -14.79 -20.54
N SER A 54 1.45 -14.66 -21.34
CA SER A 54 1.23 -13.47 -22.15
C SER A 54 1.06 -12.22 -21.28
N TYR A 55 1.14 -11.05 -21.93
CA TYR A 55 0.90 -9.77 -21.26
C TYR A 55 -0.51 -9.73 -20.64
N GLU A 56 -1.49 -10.21 -21.40
CA GLU A 56 -2.90 -10.26 -21.03
C GLU A 56 -3.15 -11.19 -19.85
N GLU A 57 -2.57 -12.39 -19.87
CA GLU A 57 -2.66 -13.34 -18.74
C GLU A 57 -2.02 -12.77 -17.47
N MET A 58 -0.83 -12.17 -17.59
CA MET A 58 -0.13 -11.57 -16.44
C MET A 58 -0.92 -10.39 -15.87
N TRP A 59 -1.53 -9.57 -16.73
CA TRP A 59 -2.37 -8.46 -16.30
C TRP A 59 -3.58 -8.95 -15.51
N MET A 60 -4.28 -9.97 -16.02
CA MET A 60 -5.45 -10.52 -15.35
C MET A 60 -5.08 -11.16 -14.01
N ASP A 61 -3.99 -11.93 -13.96
CA ASP A 61 -3.50 -12.53 -12.72
C ASP A 61 -3.09 -11.47 -11.68
N CYS A 62 -2.47 -10.38 -12.14
CA CYS A 62 -2.14 -9.23 -11.29
C CYS A 62 -3.40 -8.52 -10.77
N ALA A 63 -4.42 -8.33 -11.62
CA ALA A 63 -5.69 -7.73 -11.21
C ALA A 63 -6.42 -8.57 -10.15
N ASP A 64 -6.39 -9.90 -10.27
CA ASP A 64 -6.98 -10.82 -9.28
C ASP A 64 -6.23 -10.77 -7.93
N LYS A 65 -4.90 -10.79 -7.97
CA LYS A 65 -4.06 -10.67 -6.76
C LYS A 65 -4.21 -9.30 -6.10
N LEU A 66 -4.24 -8.22 -6.87
CA LEU A 66 -4.50 -6.88 -6.37
C LEU A 66 -5.89 -6.79 -5.75
N THR A 67 -6.92 -7.39 -6.37
CA THR A 67 -8.28 -7.46 -5.80
C THR A 67 -8.28 -8.14 -4.43
N THR A 68 -7.58 -9.27 -4.31
CA THR A 68 -7.45 -10.00 -3.03
C THR A 68 -6.72 -9.14 -1.98
N MET A 69 -5.66 -8.44 -2.38
CA MET A 69 -4.94 -7.54 -1.49
C MET A 69 -5.83 -6.38 -1.01
N ILE A 70 -6.65 -5.82 -1.90
CA ILE A 70 -7.60 -4.75 -1.59
C ILE A 70 -8.66 -5.21 -0.59
N GLN A 71 -9.19 -6.43 -0.72
CA GLN A 71 -10.13 -6.97 0.26
C GLN A 71 -9.50 -6.98 1.67
N ASN A 72 -8.25 -7.41 1.76
CA ASN A 72 -7.50 -7.37 3.02
C ASN A 72 -7.18 -5.95 3.50
N ILE A 73 -7.02 -4.98 2.59
CA ILE A 73 -6.87 -3.56 2.93
C ILE A 73 -8.18 -3.00 3.51
N ILE A 74 -9.32 -3.39 2.96
CA ILE A 74 -10.64 -3.00 3.48
C ILE A 74 -10.82 -3.55 4.91
N GLU A 75 -10.47 -4.83 5.14
CA GLU A 75 -10.49 -5.40 6.49
C GLU A 75 -9.50 -4.71 7.44
N PHE A 76 -8.33 -4.31 6.96
CA PHE A 76 -7.38 -3.52 7.75
C PHE A 76 -7.98 -2.16 8.14
N ALA A 77 -8.59 -1.44 7.20
CA ALA A 77 -9.18 -0.13 7.43
C ALA A 77 -10.27 -0.17 8.50
N LYS A 78 -11.15 -1.18 8.46
CA LYS A 78 -12.21 -1.38 9.47
C LYS A 78 -11.67 -1.53 10.89
N LEU A 79 -10.44 -2.02 11.04
CA LEU A 79 -9.79 -2.25 12.33
C LEU A 79 -8.99 -1.04 12.84
N ILE A 80 -8.84 0.02 12.04
CA ILE A 80 -8.23 1.27 12.49
C ILE A 80 -9.16 1.93 13.52
N PRO A 81 -8.69 2.19 14.75
CA PRO A 81 -9.51 2.84 15.77
C PRO A 81 -10.11 4.16 15.28
N GLY A 82 -11.45 4.25 15.28
CA GLY A 82 -12.18 5.43 14.83
C GLY A 82 -12.61 5.44 13.37
N PHE A 83 -12.03 4.59 12.50
CA PHE A 83 -12.38 4.58 11.07
C PHE A 83 -13.85 4.24 10.83
N MET A 84 -14.38 3.23 11.52
CA MET A 84 -15.80 2.83 11.42
C MET A 84 -16.79 3.85 12.00
N LYS A 85 -16.30 4.93 12.64
CA LYS A 85 -17.13 6.03 13.14
C LYS A 85 -17.29 7.15 12.11
N LEU A 86 -16.45 7.19 11.09
CA LEU A 86 -16.59 8.11 9.96
C LEU A 86 -17.89 7.84 9.19
N SER A 87 -18.37 8.81 8.43
CA SER A 87 -19.51 8.61 7.53
C SER A 87 -19.20 7.50 6.51
N GLN A 88 -20.24 6.82 6.00
CA GLN A 88 -20.02 5.80 4.97
C GLN A 88 -19.38 6.40 3.71
N ASP A 89 -19.77 7.62 3.33
CA ASP A 89 -19.21 8.33 2.18
C ASP A 89 -17.71 8.59 2.37
N ASP A 90 -17.29 9.02 3.56
CA ASP A 90 -15.86 9.22 3.88
C ASP A 90 -15.09 7.89 3.87
N GLN A 91 -15.66 6.81 4.42
CA GLN A 91 -15.01 5.49 4.39
C GLN A 91 -14.80 5.00 2.95
N ILE A 92 -15.83 5.14 2.10
CA ILE A 92 -15.79 4.77 0.69
C ILE A 92 -14.77 5.65 -0.05
N LEU A 93 -14.80 6.97 0.18
CA LEU A 93 -13.87 7.92 -0.42
C LEU A 93 -12.42 7.53 -0.11
N LEU A 94 -12.08 7.32 1.17
CA LEU A 94 -10.72 6.96 1.61
C LEU A 94 -10.25 5.64 0.98
N LEU A 95 -11.12 4.63 0.89
CA LEU A 95 -10.80 3.32 0.32
C LEU A 95 -10.65 3.37 -1.21
N LYS A 96 -11.52 4.09 -1.92
CA LYS A 96 -11.44 4.26 -3.38
C LYS A 96 -10.13 4.91 -3.80
N SER A 97 -9.72 5.92 -3.06
CA SER A 97 -8.55 6.73 -3.40
C SER A 97 -7.24 6.23 -2.76
N GLY A 98 -7.30 5.42 -1.71
CA GLY A 98 -6.10 4.98 -0.97
C GLY A 98 -5.73 3.51 -1.15
N SER A 99 -6.65 2.66 -1.62
CA SER A 99 -6.41 1.20 -1.65
C SER A 99 -5.25 0.79 -2.55
N PHE A 100 -5.06 1.43 -3.71
CA PHE A 100 -3.91 1.18 -4.57
C PHE A 100 -2.59 1.66 -3.93
N GLU A 101 -2.60 2.82 -3.28
CA GLU A 101 -1.44 3.36 -2.56
C GLU A 101 -1.01 2.41 -1.43
N LEU A 102 -1.97 1.87 -0.66
CA LEU A 102 -1.71 0.87 0.37
C LEU A 102 -1.19 -0.45 -0.21
N ALA A 103 -1.61 -0.84 -1.42
CA ALA A 103 -1.08 -2.01 -2.08
C ALA A 103 0.43 -1.86 -2.40
N ILE A 104 0.87 -0.66 -2.81
CA ILE A 104 2.30 -0.35 -3.00
C ILE A 104 3.06 -0.44 -1.67
N VAL A 105 2.47 0.07 -0.58
CA VAL A 105 3.06 -0.08 0.77
C VAL A 105 3.21 -1.55 1.14
N ARG A 106 2.19 -2.38 0.92
CA ARG A 106 2.24 -3.82 1.23
C ARG A 106 3.21 -4.58 0.34
N LEU A 107 3.37 -4.16 -0.91
CA LEU A 107 4.35 -4.72 -1.84
C LEU A 107 5.78 -4.58 -1.31
N SER A 108 6.08 -3.52 -0.55
CA SER A 108 7.42 -3.35 0.06
C SER A 108 7.86 -4.52 0.95
N ARG A 109 6.91 -5.21 1.61
CA ARG A 109 7.19 -6.41 2.42
C ARG A 109 7.56 -7.63 1.59
N LEU A 110 7.18 -7.63 0.32
CA LEU A 110 7.32 -8.74 -0.59
C LEU A 110 8.56 -8.60 -1.48
N ILE A 111 9.44 -7.62 -1.23
CA ILE A 111 10.62 -7.36 -2.08
C ILE A 111 11.91 -7.66 -1.32
N ASP A 112 12.77 -8.47 -1.93
CA ASP A 112 14.19 -8.52 -1.59
C ASP A 112 14.94 -7.51 -2.47
N VAL A 113 15.24 -6.34 -1.88
CA VAL A 113 15.91 -5.24 -2.57
C VAL A 113 17.32 -5.60 -3.03
N ASN A 114 18.02 -6.49 -2.31
CA ASN A 114 19.40 -6.83 -2.62
C ASN A 114 19.49 -7.78 -3.81
N ARG A 115 18.52 -8.71 -3.91
CA ARG A 115 18.44 -9.66 -5.02
C ARG A 115 17.65 -9.11 -6.21
N ASP A 116 16.91 -8.03 -6.04
CA ASP A 116 15.95 -7.50 -7.02
C ASP A 116 14.85 -8.52 -7.37
N HIS A 117 14.30 -9.17 -6.33
CA HIS A 117 13.25 -10.18 -6.46
C HIS A 117 12.01 -9.79 -5.66
N VAL A 118 10.85 -10.29 -6.08
CA VAL A 118 9.55 -10.13 -5.43
C VAL A 118 8.92 -11.50 -5.15
N LEU A 119 8.31 -11.65 -3.98
CA LEU A 119 7.42 -12.76 -3.68
C LEU A 119 6.05 -12.47 -4.32
N TYR A 120 5.80 -13.11 -5.45
CA TYR A 120 4.58 -12.98 -6.22
C TYR A 120 3.69 -14.22 -6.03
N GLY A 121 2.60 -14.07 -5.27
CA GLY A 121 1.79 -15.22 -4.85
C GLY A 121 2.61 -16.15 -3.95
N ASP A 122 2.97 -17.32 -4.46
CA ASP A 122 3.79 -18.32 -3.76
C ASP A 122 5.09 -18.68 -4.52
N VAL A 123 5.55 -17.77 -5.38
CA VAL A 123 6.82 -17.88 -6.11
C VAL A 123 7.64 -16.62 -5.94
N VAL A 124 8.97 -16.76 -5.90
CA VAL A 124 9.89 -15.62 -5.90
C VAL A 124 10.38 -15.39 -7.33
N LEU A 125 10.04 -14.23 -7.89
CA LEU A 125 10.37 -13.84 -9.27
C LEU A 125 11.39 -12.69 -9.26
N PRO A 126 12.33 -12.65 -10.23
CA PRO A 126 13.07 -11.43 -10.52
C PRO A 126 12.12 -10.31 -10.93
N ILE A 127 12.28 -9.10 -10.41
CA ILE A 127 11.36 -7.99 -10.66
C ILE A 127 11.27 -7.66 -12.17
N ARG A 128 12.39 -7.76 -12.89
CA ARG A 128 12.44 -7.60 -14.35
C ARG A 128 11.53 -8.57 -15.11
N GLU A 129 11.28 -9.76 -14.55
CA GLU A 129 10.42 -10.80 -15.13
C GLU A 129 8.94 -10.53 -14.83
N CYS A 130 8.61 -9.57 -13.96
CA CYS A 130 7.23 -9.12 -13.77
C CYS A 130 6.78 -8.09 -14.83
N VAL A 131 7.69 -7.62 -15.69
CA VAL A 131 7.41 -6.61 -16.72
C VAL A 131 7.17 -7.29 -18.06
N HIS A 132 5.95 -7.81 -18.25
CA HIS A 132 5.50 -8.37 -19.54
C HIS A 132 4.90 -7.30 -20.47
N ALA A 133 4.97 -6.03 -20.05
CA ALA A 133 4.36 -4.90 -20.73
C ALA A 133 4.92 -4.72 -22.14
N ARG A 134 4.01 -4.66 -23.13
CA ARG A 134 4.35 -4.34 -24.52
C ARG A 134 4.41 -2.84 -24.76
N ASP A 135 3.61 -2.06 -24.04
CA ASP A 135 3.61 -0.60 -24.10
C ASP A 135 4.69 -0.04 -23.14
N PRO A 136 5.61 0.81 -23.61
CA PRO A 136 6.64 1.43 -22.76
C PRO A 136 6.07 2.18 -21.55
N ARG A 137 4.85 2.72 -21.64
CA ARG A 137 4.18 3.42 -20.53
C ARG A 137 3.77 2.47 -19.42
N ASP A 138 3.31 1.27 -19.78
CA ASP A 138 2.92 0.25 -18.82
C ASP A 138 4.17 -0.35 -18.15
N ALA A 139 5.27 -0.50 -18.90
CA ALA A 139 6.58 -0.86 -18.34
C ALA A 139 7.10 0.20 -17.35
N ALA A 140 6.96 1.49 -17.68
CA ALA A 140 7.35 2.59 -16.81
C ALA A 140 6.51 2.63 -15.52
N LEU A 141 5.19 2.36 -15.60
CA LEU A 141 4.34 2.20 -14.42
C LEU A 141 4.85 1.09 -13.51
N VAL A 142 5.08 -0.11 -14.04
CA VAL A 142 5.52 -1.25 -13.22
C VAL A 142 6.87 -0.94 -12.57
N ALA A 143 7.82 -0.36 -13.31
CA ALA A 143 9.10 0.08 -12.75
C ALA A 143 8.92 1.08 -11.60
N ALA A 144 8.07 2.10 -11.80
CA ALA A 144 7.83 3.14 -10.81
C ALA A 144 7.14 2.59 -9.54
N ILE A 145 6.21 1.64 -9.67
CA ILE A 145 5.61 0.90 -8.54
C ILE A 145 6.70 0.20 -7.72
N PHE A 146 7.58 -0.56 -8.39
CA PHE A 146 8.66 -1.28 -7.71
C PHE A 146 9.67 -0.34 -7.08
N ASP A 147 10.00 0.79 -7.72
CA ASP A 147 10.93 1.77 -7.15
C ASP A 147 10.36 2.46 -5.90
N ALA A 148 9.07 2.78 -5.91
CA ALA A 148 8.36 3.29 -4.74
C ALA A 148 8.36 2.26 -3.59
N ALA A 149 7.99 1.01 -3.88
CA ALA A 149 7.98 -0.07 -2.89
C ALA A 149 9.39 -0.38 -2.35
N LYS A 150 10.42 -0.39 -3.21
CA LYS A 150 11.83 -0.55 -2.81
C LYS A 150 12.29 0.58 -1.90
N THR A 151 11.83 1.81 -2.14
CA THR A 151 12.17 2.95 -1.28
C THR A 151 11.68 2.72 0.16
N ILE A 152 10.47 2.17 0.33
CA ILE A 152 9.95 1.79 1.65
C ILE A 152 10.74 0.60 2.22
N ALA A 153 10.97 -0.45 1.42
CA ALA A 153 11.66 -1.66 1.86
C ALA A 153 13.09 -1.39 2.37
N ARG A 154 13.80 -0.43 1.78
CA ARG A 154 15.14 0.00 2.22
C ARG A 154 15.16 0.64 3.60
N LEU A 155 14.04 1.22 4.04
CA LEU A 155 13.91 1.83 5.37
C LEU A 155 13.79 0.78 6.48
N LYS A 156 13.57 -0.50 6.13
CA LYS A 156 13.51 -1.63 7.08
C LYS A 156 12.57 -1.36 8.25
N LEU A 157 11.38 -0.85 7.94
CA LEU A 157 10.35 -0.61 8.94
C LEU A 157 9.98 -1.90 9.66
N THR A 158 9.67 -1.79 10.94
CA THR A 158 9.04 -2.87 11.69
C THR A 158 7.60 -3.09 11.21
N GLU A 159 7.01 -4.24 11.52
CA GLU A 159 5.59 -4.50 11.18
C GLU A 159 4.65 -3.48 11.84
N THR A 160 5.03 -2.94 13.00
CA THR A 160 4.25 -1.91 13.71
C THR A 160 4.34 -0.55 13.01
N GLU A 161 5.54 -0.14 12.61
CA GLU A 161 5.75 1.09 11.85
C GLU A 161 5.07 1.03 10.49
N LEU A 162 5.10 -0.13 9.83
CA LEU A 162 4.41 -0.31 8.57
C LEU A 162 2.88 -0.28 8.74
N ALA A 163 2.35 -0.79 9.85
CA ALA A 163 0.93 -0.66 10.20
C ALA A 163 0.53 0.80 10.36
N LEU A 164 1.32 1.59 11.09
CA LEU A 164 1.13 3.03 11.25
C LEU A 164 1.25 3.78 9.93
N TYR A 165 2.21 3.42 9.08
CA TYR A 165 2.37 4.05 7.77
C TYR A 165 1.18 3.78 6.84
N GLN A 166 0.64 2.55 6.82
CA GLN A 166 -0.61 2.28 6.07
C GLN A 166 -1.77 3.15 6.57
N SER A 167 -1.88 3.38 7.89
CA SER A 167 -2.89 4.28 8.46
C SER A 167 -2.71 5.71 7.96
N LEU A 168 -1.47 6.23 7.95
CA LEU A 168 -1.15 7.56 7.44
C LEU A 168 -1.47 7.75 5.96
N VAL A 169 -1.13 6.75 5.12
CA VAL A 169 -1.44 6.80 3.69
C VAL A 169 -2.95 6.77 3.45
N LEU A 170 -3.68 5.94 4.20
CA LEU A 170 -5.14 5.85 4.04
C LEU A 170 -5.82 7.16 4.47
N LEU A 171 -5.41 7.73 5.61
CA LEU A 171 -6.00 8.91 6.24
C LEU A 171 -5.37 10.23 5.77
N TRP A 172 -4.69 10.24 4.63
CA TRP A 172 -3.92 11.40 4.17
C TRP A 172 -4.81 12.65 4.01
N PRO A 173 -4.58 13.73 4.79
CA PRO A 173 -5.52 14.85 4.90
C PRO A 173 -5.53 15.77 3.67
N GLU A 174 -4.45 15.76 2.86
CA GLU A 174 -4.38 16.58 1.66
C GLU A 174 -5.12 15.96 0.46
N ARG A 175 -5.78 14.83 0.67
CA ARG A 175 -6.55 14.19 -0.38
C ARG A 175 -7.82 14.99 -0.70
N HIS A 176 -8.15 15.04 -1.99
CA HIS A 176 -9.41 15.64 -2.46
C HIS A 176 -10.62 14.99 -1.78
N GLY A 177 -11.63 15.80 -1.42
CA GLY A 177 -12.81 15.38 -0.65
C GLY A 177 -12.56 15.10 0.84
N VAL A 178 -11.30 14.89 1.26
CA VAL A 178 -10.90 14.68 2.66
C VAL A 178 -10.42 15.98 3.31
N ARG A 179 -9.79 16.88 2.54
CA ARG A 179 -9.24 18.14 3.05
C ARG A 179 -10.29 18.94 3.81
N GLY A 180 -9.98 19.26 5.05
CA GLY A 180 -10.88 20.01 5.94
C GLY A 180 -11.84 19.15 6.77
N ASN A 181 -11.84 17.83 6.60
CA ASN A 181 -12.59 16.92 7.47
C ASN A 181 -11.88 16.78 8.85
N PRO A 182 -12.48 17.28 9.95
CA PRO A 182 -11.82 17.30 11.26
C PRO A 182 -11.69 15.91 11.89
N GLU A 183 -12.59 14.98 11.59
CA GLU A 183 -12.54 13.63 12.13
C GLU A 183 -11.37 12.86 11.51
N ILE A 184 -11.21 12.93 10.19
CA ILE A 184 -10.09 12.28 9.49
C ILE A 184 -8.76 12.92 9.90
N GLN A 185 -8.70 14.25 10.00
CA GLN A 185 -7.51 14.96 10.48
C GLN A 185 -7.11 14.51 11.89
N CYS A 186 -8.09 14.30 12.77
CA CYS A 186 -7.86 13.79 14.12
C CYS A 186 -7.21 12.40 14.08
N LEU A 187 -7.79 11.45 13.33
CA LEU A 187 -7.26 10.09 13.19
C LEU A 187 -5.84 10.08 12.58
N PHE A 188 -5.60 10.93 11.58
CA PHE A 188 -4.28 11.11 10.98
C PHE A 188 -3.27 11.62 12.00
N ASN A 189 -3.62 12.66 12.77
CA ASN A 189 -2.73 13.25 13.77
C ASN A 189 -2.38 12.25 14.89
N MET A 190 -3.35 11.45 15.34
CA MET A 190 -3.12 10.39 16.31
C MET A 190 -2.14 9.34 15.75
N SER A 191 -2.35 8.90 14.51
CA SER A 191 -1.46 7.95 13.82
C SER A 191 -0.06 8.54 13.62
N MET A 192 0.03 9.84 13.31
CA MET A 192 1.29 10.54 13.08
C MET A 192 2.09 10.70 14.38
N ALA A 193 1.43 11.02 15.48
CA ALA A 193 2.06 11.10 16.79
C ALA A 193 2.64 9.74 17.21
N ALA A 194 1.87 8.66 17.05
CA ALA A 194 2.33 7.31 17.31
C ALA A 194 3.49 6.90 16.39
N MET A 195 3.40 7.17 15.09
CA MET A 195 4.46 6.88 14.11
C MET A 195 5.76 7.61 14.45
N ARG A 196 5.69 8.89 14.87
CA ARG A 196 6.88 9.64 15.28
C ARG A 196 7.60 8.96 16.45
N LEU A 197 6.85 8.54 17.47
CA LEU A 197 7.42 7.86 18.64
C LEU A 197 8.09 6.53 18.27
N GLU A 198 7.43 5.71 17.45
CA GLU A 198 8.02 4.42 17.00
C GLU A 198 9.29 4.65 16.17
N ILE A 199 9.26 5.60 15.23
CA ILE A 199 10.41 5.90 14.38
C ILE A 199 11.59 6.43 15.21
N GLU A 200 11.35 7.35 16.15
CA GLU A 200 12.39 7.90 17.03
C GLU A 200 12.99 6.83 17.95
N ALA A 201 12.22 5.82 18.34
CA ALA A 201 12.69 4.71 19.15
C ALA A 201 13.55 3.70 18.37
N ASN A 202 13.25 3.48 17.08
CA ASN A 202 13.83 2.38 16.30
C ASN A 202 14.85 2.83 15.24
N HIS A 203 14.85 4.11 14.85
CA HIS A 203 15.65 4.61 13.72
C HIS A 203 16.42 5.88 14.06
N ALA A 204 17.70 5.89 13.69
CA ALA A 204 18.48 7.13 13.61
C ALA A 204 18.16 7.91 12.31
N PRO A 205 18.47 9.21 12.24
CA PRO A 205 18.39 9.96 10.99
C PRO A 205 19.21 9.29 9.87
N LEU A 206 18.67 9.33 8.65
CA LEU A 206 19.26 8.68 7.47
C LEU A 206 20.50 9.43 6.96
N LYS A 207 20.41 10.77 6.91
CA LYS A 207 21.48 11.65 6.45
C LYS A 207 21.27 13.07 6.96
N GLY A 208 22.19 13.56 7.80
CA GLY A 208 22.00 14.84 8.50
C GLY A 208 20.71 14.78 9.32
N ASP A 209 19.84 15.79 9.16
CA ASP A 209 18.55 15.86 9.85
C ASP A 209 17.39 15.15 9.12
N VAL A 210 17.67 14.50 7.98
CA VAL A 210 16.63 13.76 7.23
C VAL A 210 16.28 12.48 7.98
N THR A 211 15.06 12.40 8.50
CA THR A 211 14.54 11.24 9.24
C THR A 211 13.82 10.24 8.34
N VAL A 212 13.70 9.00 8.80
CA VAL A 212 12.87 7.97 8.16
C VAL A 212 11.42 8.45 7.99
N LEU A 213 10.85 9.09 9.02
CA LEU A 213 9.50 9.64 8.97
C LEU A 213 9.34 10.68 7.86
N GLN A 214 10.31 11.59 7.70
CA GLN A 214 10.25 12.60 6.64
C GLN A 214 10.27 11.95 5.25
N THR A 215 11.11 10.94 5.04
CA THR A 215 11.13 10.17 3.79
C THR A 215 9.79 9.49 3.52
N LEU A 216 9.18 8.86 4.53
CA LEU A 216 7.89 8.20 4.39
C LEU A 216 6.76 9.16 4.02
N VAL A 217 6.65 10.30 4.72
CA VAL A 217 5.61 11.30 4.45
C VAL A 217 5.79 11.91 3.05
N ASN A 218 7.03 12.18 2.65
CA ASN A 218 7.33 12.72 1.31
C ASN A 218 7.01 11.74 0.17
N ASN A 219 6.94 10.44 0.45
CA ASN A 219 6.55 9.44 -0.55
C ASN A 219 5.03 9.41 -0.80
N ILE A 220 4.21 9.84 0.15
CA ILE A 220 2.74 9.71 0.04
C ILE A 220 2.19 10.39 -1.22
N PRO A 221 2.57 11.64 -1.56
CA PRO A 221 2.10 12.27 -2.80
C PRO A 221 2.50 11.52 -4.08
N ALA A 222 3.64 10.83 -4.09
CA ALA A 222 4.08 10.07 -5.25
C ALA A 222 3.19 8.85 -5.54
N PHE A 223 2.53 8.27 -4.53
CA PHE A 223 1.59 7.18 -4.74
C PHE A 223 0.35 7.63 -5.53
N ARG A 224 -0.06 8.90 -5.39
CA ARG A 224 -1.18 9.46 -6.15
C ARG A 224 -0.89 9.46 -7.65
N GLU A 225 0.33 9.84 -8.04
CA GLU A 225 0.76 9.80 -9.44
C GLU A 225 0.79 8.35 -9.97
N LEU A 226 1.22 7.39 -9.16
CA LEU A 226 1.17 5.98 -9.53
C LEU A 226 -0.26 5.46 -9.70
N SER A 227 -1.21 5.90 -8.85
CA SER A 227 -2.63 5.61 -9.00
C SER A 227 -3.18 6.14 -10.33
N LEU A 228 -2.82 7.37 -10.72
CA LEU A 228 -3.19 7.94 -12.01
C LEU A 228 -2.63 7.15 -13.19
N MET A 229 -1.33 6.85 -13.17
CA MET A 229 -0.69 6.03 -14.19
C MET A 229 -1.33 4.63 -14.31
N HIS A 230 -1.72 4.03 -13.19
CA HIS A 230 -2.46 2.76 -13.15
C HIS A 230 -3.83 2.87 -13.83
N LEU A 231 -4.62 3.90 -13.52
CA LEU A 231 -5.92 4.12 -14.15
C LEU A 231 -5.80 4.31 -15.67
N GLU A 232 -4.79 5.06 -16.13
CA GLU A 232 -4.52 5.23 -17.55
C GLU A 232 -4.10 3.91 -18.22
N ALA A 233 -3.26 3.12 -17.56
CA ALA A 233 -2.83 1.81 -18.06
C ALA A 233 -4.02 0.84 -18.14
N LEU A 234 -4.88 0.83 -17.12
CA LEU A 234 -6.12 0.07 -17.12
C LEU A 234 -7.07 0.50 -18.26
N HIS A 235 -7.17 1.80 -18.52
CA HIS A 235 -7.97 2.31 -19.63
C HIS A 235 -7.45 1.78 -20.98
N ARG A 236 -6.14 1.88 -21.22
CA ARG A 236 -5.49 1.35 -22.43
C ARG A 236 -5.73 -0.16 -22.57
N PHE A 237 -5.53 -0.91 -21.49
CA PHE A 237 -5.76 -2.35 -21.49
C PHE A 237 -7.20 -2.70 -21.86
N LYS A 238 -8.20 -2.04 -21.23
CA LYS A 238 -9.62 -2.28 -21.53
C LYS A 238 -9.99 -1.94 -22.98
N MET A 239 -9.39 -0.90 -23.56
CA MET A 239 -9.61 -0.53 -24.96
C MET A 239 -9.06 -1.58 -25.93
N ALA A 240 -7.88 -2.13 -25.65
CA ALA A 240 -7.24 -3.15 -26.47
C ALA A 240 -7.83 -4.56 -26.27
N HIS A 241 -8.36 -4.87 -25.08
CA HIS A 241 -8.72 -6.22 -24.65
C HIS A 241 -10.16 -6.30 -24.11
N GLN A 242 -11.14 -5.89 -24.92
CA GLN A 242 -12.55 -5.72 -24.51
C GLN A 242 -13.25 -7.00 -24.05
N SER A 243 -12.75 -8.18 -24.42
CA SER A 243 -13.31 -9.48 -24.02
C SER A 243 -12.99 -9.87 -22.57
N HIS A 244 -12.01 -9.23 -21.92
CA HIS A 244 -11.59 -9.60 -20.58
C HIS A 244 -12.52 -9.05 -19.50
N VAL A 245 -12.84 -9.91 -18.53
CA VAL A 245 -13.75 -9.59 -17.42
C VAL A 245 -12.94 -9.45 -16.13
N PHE A 246 -12.87 -8.23 -15.61
CA PHE A 246 -12.24 -7.95 -14.30
C PHE A 246 -13.11 -8.41 -13.12
N PRO A 247 -12.51 -8.62 -11.93
CA PRO A 247 -13.26 -8.79 -10.69
C PRO A 247 -14.20 -7.62 -10.39
N ALA A 248 -15.35 -7.88 -9.77
CA ALA A 248 -16.36 -6.85 -9.50
C ALA A 248 -15.81 -5.69 -8.64
N LEU A 249 -15.15 -6.04 -7.53
CA LEU A 249 -14.52 -5.05 -6.63
C LEU A 249 -13.45 -4.21 -7.34
N TYR A 250 -12.66 -4.84 -8.22
CA TYR A 250 -11.66 -4.13 -9.02
C TYR A 250 -12.31 -3.07 -9.92
N LYS A 251 -13.43 -3.40 -10.57
CA LYS A 251 -14.16 -2.44 -11.41
C LYS A 251 -14.77 -1.30 -10.59
N GLU A 252 -15.24 -1.58 -9.39
CA GLU A 252 -15.87 -0.60 -8.51
C GLU A 252 -14.86 0.44 -7.99
N LEU A 253 -13.64 0.00 -7.66
CA LEU A 253 -12.59 0.88 -7.15
C LEU A 253 -11.81 1.57 -8.27
N PHE A 254 -11.66 0.92 -9.43
CA PHE A 254 -10.86 1.43 -10.55
C PHE A 254 -11.75 1.68 -11.78
N SER A 255 -12.45 2.82 -11.76
CA SER A 255 -13.24 3.32 -12.89
C SER A 255 -12.65 4.62 -13.44
N LEU A 256 -13.05 5.01 -14.65
CA LEU A 256 -12.63 6.30 -15.22
C LEU A 256 -13.26 7.47 -14.48
N ASP A 257 -14.43 7.28 -13.86
CA ASP A 257 -15.04 8.29 -13.00
C ASP A 257 -14.16 8.58 -11.77
N SER A 258 -13.38 7.59 -11.33
CA SER A 258 -12.37 7.75 -10.27
C SER A 258 -11.24 8.71 -10.67
N VAL A 259 -10.99 8.94 -11.96
CA VAL A 259 -9.98 9.92 -12.43
C VAL A 259 -10.40 11.34 -12.02
N LEU A 260 -11.70 11.65 -11.96
CA LEU A 260 -12.19 12.97 -11.54
C LEU A 260 -11.87 13.25 -10.06
N ASP A 261 -11.82 12.22 -9.20
CA ASP A 261 -11.35 12.33 -7.81
C ASP A 261 -9.86 12.72 -7.73
N TYR A 262 -9.09 12.45 -8.81
CA TYR A 262 -7.68 12.78 -8.92
C TYR A 262 -7.40 14.09 -9.66
N THR A 263 -8.18 14.44 -10.70
CA THR A 263 -7.87 15.53 -11.67
C THR A 263 -8.71 16.80 -11.54
N HIS A 264 -9.85 16.79 -10.86
CA HIS A 264 -10.61 18.02 -10.60
C HIS A 264 -10.38 18.50 -9.16
N GLY A 265 -9.23 19.14 -8.96
CA GLY A 265 -8.85 19.83 -7.72
C GLY A 265 -7.49 20.47 -7.83
#